data_AF-A0AAN1XC32-F1
#
_entry.id   AF-A0AAN1XC32-F1
#
_cell.length_a   1.000
_cell.length_b   1.000
_cell.length_c   1.000
_cell.angle_alpha   90.00
_cell.angle_beta   90.00
_cell.angle_gamma   90.00
#
_symmetry.space_group_name_H-M   'P 1'
#
loop_
_entity.id
_entity.type
_entity.pdbx_description
1 polymer ?
#
loop_
_entity_poly.entity_id
_entity_poly.type
_entity_poly.pdbx_seq_one_letter_code
_entity_poly.pdbx_strand_id
1 'polypeptide(L)'
;MSWNFNKPLVTMVDSATNEADKQLWEREDLGGITEDNHRMPMPVVLLVVLTVFTAFAITFPLWGQRPTAAIYAGYVKAMNSPEIASIQDDDAAMKKIVQMNVGGPYDALLERHPVTMNDLRIIKPQVEALMAKGVDLEEYTVVGDQIVLANFEGNFKADGTRERKQPWWDKGYTIDIFYVIYFFALVIILIKRLPPSTWQPKHKH
;
A
#
# COMPACT_ATOMS: atom_id res chain seq x y z
N MET A 1 27.22 19.01 -8.64
CA MET A 1 26.54 19.01 -7.33
C MET A 1 27.12 17.88 -6.49
N SER A 2 27.98 18.19 -5.52
CA SER A 2 28.68 17.17 -4.71
C SER A 2 27.87 16.85 -3.45
N TRP A 3 28.03 15.63 -2.92
CA TRP A 3 27.42 15.22 -1.65
C TRP A 3 28.39 15.47 -0.51
N ASN A 4 27.87 15.99 0.61
CA ASN A 4 28.64 16.20 1.84
C ASN A 4 27.98 15.47 3.01
N PHE A 5 28.72 14.55 3.64
CA PHE A 5 28.24 13.75 4.76
C PHE A 5 28.94 14.08 6.09
N ASN A 6 29.73 15.16 6.16
CA ASN A 6 30.43 15.54 7.39
C ASN A 6 29.47 16.04 8.49
N LYS A 7 28.41 16.77 8.10
CA LYS A 7 27.37 17.28 8.99
C LYS A 7 25.98 17.19 8.32
N PRO A 8 25.47 15.97 8.04
CA PRO A 8 24.32 15.75 7.16
C PRO A 8 23.01 16.34 7.73
N LEU A 9 22.92 16.51 9.05
CA LEU A 9 21.78 17.15 9.71
C LEU A 9 21.77 18.68 9.55
N VAL A 10 22.88 19.28 9.14
CA VAL A 10 23.02 20.73 8.89
C VAL A 10 22.91 21.03 7.41
N THR A 11 23.73 20.37 6.60
CA THR A 11 23.76 20.52 5.14
C THR A 11 24.33 19.26 4.50
N MET A 12 23.82 18.91 3.32
CA MET A 12 24.29 17.79 2.50
C MET A 12 24.99 18.23 1.21
N VAL A 13 25.22 19.54 1.04
CA VAL A 13 25.99 20.12 -0.08
C VAL A 13 27.36 20.62 0.38
N ASP A 14 28.30 20.72 -0.56
CA ASP A 14 29.57 21.39 -0.29
C ASP A 14 29.38 22.91 -0.10
N SER A 15 30.40 23.56 0.46
CA SER A 15 30.36 24.99 0.75
C SER A 15 30.22 25.84 -0.52
N ALA A 16 30.85 25.43 -1.62
CA ALA A 16 30.82 26.17 -2.88
C ALA A 16 29.42 26.18 -3.51
N THR A 17 28.74 25.02 -3.56
CA THR A 17 27.36 24.92 -4.06
C THR A 17 26.42 25.69 -3.13
N ASN A 18 26.57 25.55 -1.82
CA ASN A 18 25.72 26.26 -0.86
C ASN A 18 25.82 27.78 -1.00
N GLU A 19 27.03 28.31 -1.23
CA GLU A 19 27.23 29.74 -1.42
C GLU A 19 26.68 30.23 -2.76
N ALA A 20 26.78 29.43 -3.81
CA ALA A 20 26.13 29.71 -5.09
C ALA A 20 24.60 29.75 -4.95
N ASP A 21 24.01 28.81 -4.21
CA ASP A 21 22.57 28.76 -3.96
C ASP A 21 22.09 29.98 -3.15
N LYS A 22 22.84 30.42 -2.13
CA LYS A 22 22.54 31.68 -1.41
C LYS A 22 22.56 32.90 -2.33
N GLN A 23 23.55 32.97 -3.22
CA GLN A 23 23.65 34.08 -4.17
C GLN A 23 22.51 34.06 -5.20
N LEU A 24 22.03 32.87 -5.58
CA LEU A 24 20.85 32.72 -6.41
C LEU A 24 19.62 33.25 -5.67
N TRP A 25 19.40 32.80 -4.44
CA TRP A 25 18.25 33.19 -3.62
C TRP A 25 18.23 34.69 -3.28
N GLU A 26 19.38 35.34 -3.11
CA GLU A 26 19.48 36.79 -2.90
C GLU A 26 19.16 37.61 -4.16
N ARG A 27 19.24 37.01 -5.35
CA ARG A 27 18.97 37.67 -6.64
C ARG A 27 17.59 37.35 -7.19
N GLU A 28 16.94 36.31 -6.67
CA GLU A 28 15.63 35.90 -7.13
C GLU A 28 14.57 36.86 -6.60
N ASP A 29 14.03 37.66 -7.53
CA ASP A 29 12.83 38.45 -7.35
C ASP A 29 11.68 37.72 -8.06
N LEU A 30 10.78 37.09 -7.30
CA LEU A 30 9.65 36.30 -7.82
C LEU A 30 8.51 37.22 -8.28
N GLY A 31 8.82 38.19 -9.14
CA GLY A 31 7.86 39.17 -9.66
C GLY A 31 7.47 40.25 -8.63
N GLY A 32 8.41 40.68 -7.79
CA GLY A 32 8.21 41.64 -6.70
C GLY A 32 7.96 41.00 -5.33
N ILE A 33 8.04 39.66 -5.23
CA ILE A 33 7.83 38.89 -4.01
C ILE A 33 9.13 38.20 -3.63
N THR A 34 9.55 38.38 -2.39
CA THR A 34 10.75 37.77 -1.81
C THR A 34 10.37 36.60 -0.92
N GLU A 35 11.13 35.50 -0.97
CA GLU A 35 10.95 34.36 -0.06
C GLU A 35 11.91 34.43 1.15
N ASP A 36 11.37 34.10 2.32
CA ASP A 36 12.13 33.88 3.56
C ASP A 36 12.55 32.41 3.66
N ASN A 37 13.71 32.16 4.25
CA ASN A 37 14.19 30.82 4.59
C ASN A 37 13.84 30.42 6.04
N HIS A 38 12.64 30.80 6.51
CA HIS A 38 12.22 30.50 7.87
C HIS A 38 11.86 29.01 8.02
N ARG A 39 12.15 28.45 9.20
CA ARG A 39 11.68 27.11 9.53
C ARG A 39 10.17 27.11 9.63
N MET A 40 9.56 26.02 9.15
CA MET A 40 8.16 25.74 9.45
C MET A 40 7.93 25.70 10.97
N PRO A 41 6.87 26.34 11.49
CA PRO A 41 6.54 26.27 12.90
C PRO A 41 6.34 24.83 13.37
N MET A 42 6.94 24.47 14.50
CA MET A 42 6.85 23.11 15.06
C MET A 42 5.41 22.57 15.19
N PRO A 43 4.40 23.36 15.58
CA PRO A 43 3.01 22.87 15.60
C PRO A 43 2.51 22.40 14.24
N VAL A 44 2.88 23.10 13.16
CA VAL A 44 2.51 22.71 11.79
C VAL A 44 3.20 21.41 11.39
N VAL A 45 4.48 21.27 11.72
CA VAL A 45 5.24 20.02 11.46
C VAL A 45 4.61 18.84 12.21
N LEU A 46 4.24 19.04 13.48
CA LEU A 46 3.56 18.02 14.29
C LEU A 46 2.19 17.65 13.72
N LEU A 47 1.44 18.63 13.22
CA LEU A 47 0.17 18.39 12.54
C LEU A 47 0.38 17.54 11.27
N VAL A 48 1.39 17.83 10.45
CA VAL A 48 1.69 17.02 9.27
C VAL A 48 2.02 15.58 9.66
N VAL A 49 2.90 15.39 10.65
CA VAL A 49 3.24 14.05 11.15
C VAL A 49 1.99 13.32 11.66
N LEU A 50 1.15 13.99 12.44
CA LEU A 50 -0.11 13.44 12.93
C LEU A 50 -1.05 13.06 11.77
N THR A 51 -1.19 13.92 10.75
CA THR A 51 -2.04 13.59 9.58
C THR A 51 -1.54 12.37 8.83
N VAL A 52 -0.23 12.18 8.69
CA VAL A 52 0.33 10.97 8.08
C VAL A 52 0.01 9.74 8.94
N PHE A 53 0.20 9.80 10.25
CA PHE A 53 -0.17 8.71 11.15
C PHE A 53 -1.67 8.40 11.13
N THR A 54 -2.51 9.43 11.14
CA THR A 54 -3.97 9.27 11.09
C THR A 54 -4.41 8.69 9.75
N ALA A 55 -3.83 9.14 8.63
CA ALA A 55 -4.09 8.55 7.32
C ALA A 55 -3.76 7.05 7.34
N PHE A 56 -2.58 6.67 7.84
CA PHE A 56 -2.18 5.27 8.02
C PHE A 56 -3.14 4.45 8.88
N ALA A 57 -3.62 5.04 9.98
CA ALA A 57 -4.53 4.36 10.89
C ALA A 57 -5.93 4.17 10.27
N ILE A 58 -6.42 5.14 9.50
CA ILE A 58 -7.75 5.11 8.88
C ILE A 58 -7.76 4.27 7.59
N THR A 59 -6.66 4.22 6.84
CA THR A 59 -6.56 3.39 5.64
C THR A 59 -6.42 1.90 5.94
N PHE A 60 -6.47 1.51 7.22
CA PHE A 60 -6.55 0.11 7.61
C PHE A 60 -7.92 -0.51 7.26
N PRO A 61 -7.99 -1.65 6.54
CA PRO A 61 -7.06 -2.27 5.59
C PRO A 61 -7.62 -2.13 4.17
N LEU A 62 -7.34 -1.02 3.49
CA LEU A 62 -7.95 -0.71 2.20
C LEU A 62 -7.17 -1.30 1.00
N TRP A 63 -5.86 -1.54 1.11
CA TRP A 63 -5.03 -1.72 -0.10
C TRP A 63 -3.99 -2.86 -0.11
N GLY A 64 -3.80 -3.62 0.99
CA GLY A 64 -2.77 -4.68 1.02
C GLY A 64 -3.24 -6.07 1.44
N GLN A 65 -4.54 -6.28 1.68
CA GLN A 65 -5.06 -7.63 1.90
C GLN A 65 -5.18 -8.34 0.55
N ARG A 66 -4.56 -9.52 0.42
CA ARG A 66 -4.66 -10.32 -0.81
C ARG A 66 -5.88 -11.24 -0.73
N PRO A 67 -6.66 -11.41 -1.81
CA PRO A 67 -7.77 -12.36 -1.83
C PRO A 67 -7.22 -13.78 -1.71
N THR A 68 -7.82 -14.60 -0.84
CA THR A 68 -7.44 -16.01 -0.67
C THR A 68 -8.44 -16.92 -1.37
N ALA A 69 -8.05 -18.15 -1.70
CA ALA A 69 -8.95 -19.13 -2.31
C ALA A 69 -10.17 -19.42 -1.41
N ALA A 70 -10.01 -19.28 -0.09
CA ALA A 70 -11.09 -19.47 0.89
C ALA A 70 -12.30 -18.56 0.64
N ILE A 71 -12.07 -17.28 0.27
CA ILE A 71 -13.17 -16.32 0.10
C ILE A 71 -14.08 -16.72 -1.07
N TYR A 72 -13.51 -17.32 -2.11
CA TYR A 72 -14.25 -17.72 -3.31
C TYR A 72 -14.80 -19.15 -3.25
N ALA A 73 -14.48 -19.93 -2.21
CA ALA A 73 -14.95 -21.31 -2.09
C ALA A 73 -16.49 -21.42 -2.10
N GLY A 74 -17.18 -20.45 -1.49
CA GLY A 74 -18.64 -20.36 -1.54
C GLY A 74 -19.17 -20.08 -2.96
N TYR A 75 -18.53 -19.18 -3.69
CA TYR A 75 -18.89 -18.86 -5.08
C TYR A 75 -18.68 -20.06 -5.99
N VAL A 76 -17.56 -20.77 -5.85
CA VAL A 76 -17.26 -21.99 -6.61
C VAL A 76 -18.28 -23.10 -6.33
N LYS A 77 -18.70 -23.27 -5.08
CA LYS A 77 -19.79 -24.21 -4.73
C LYS A 77 -21.12 -23.81 -5.37
N ALA A 78 -21.45 -22.51 -5.35
CA ALA A 78 -22.67 -22.00 -5.98
C ALA A 78 -22.68 -22.19 -7.50
N MET A 79 -21.52 -22.08 -8.17
CA MET A 79 -21.42 -22.38 -9.62
C MET A 79 -21.79 -23.81 -9.99
N ASN A 80 -21.68 -24.76 -9.07
CA ASN A 80 -22.05 -26.16 -9.29
C ASN A 80 -23.55 -26.41 -9.06
N SER A 81 -24.31 -25.39 -8.60
CA SER A 81 -25.76 -25.53 -8.43
C SER A 81 -26.48 -25.51 -9.79
N PRO A 82 -27.54 -26.33 -9.96
CA PRO A 82 -28.29 -26.38 -11.20
C PRO A 82 -28.97 -25.04 -11.53
N GLU A 83 -29.32 -24.26 -10.50
CA GLU A 83 -29.90 -22.92 -10.64
C GLU A 83 -28.96 -21.99 -11.41
N ILE A 84 -27.69 -21.92 -11.04
CA ILE A 84 -26.68 -21.08 -11.71
C ILE A 84 -26.33 -21.63 -13.09
N ALA A 85 -26.20 -22.94 -13.22
CA ALA A 85 -25.87 -23.59 -14.50
C ALA A 85 -26.93 -23.36 -15.59
N SER A 86 -28.19 -23.08 -15.19
CA SER A 86 -29.29 -22.81 -16.11
C SER A 86 -29.34 -21.36 -16.63
N ILE A 87 -28.62 -20.44 -16.00
CA ILE A 87 -28.62 -19.02 -16.38
C ILE A 87 -27.62 -18.82 -17.52
N GLN A 88 -28.10 -18.35 -18.67
CA GLN A 88 -27.25 -18.07 -19.84
C GLN A 88 -26.52 -16.72 -19.77
N ASP A 89 -27.05 -15.77 -19.01
CA ASP A 89 -26.47 -14.44 -18.84
C ASP A 89 -25.48 -14.43 -17.66
N ASP A 90 -24.22 -14.11 -17.96
CA ASP A 90 -23.12 -14.10 -16.99
C ASP A 90 -23.33 -13.08 -15.87
N ASP A 91 -23.95 -11.93 -16.16
CA ASP A 91 -24.21 -10.90 -15.16
C ASP A 91 -25.33 -11.33 -14.20
N ALA A 92 -26.38 -11.95 -14.73
CA ALA A 92 -27.45 -12.54 -13.92
C ALA A 92 -26.94 -13.71 -13.07
N ALA A 93 -26.09 -14.57 -13.63
CA ALA A 93 -25.47 -15.69 -12.92
C ALA A 93 -24.60 -15.18 -11.75
N MET A 94 -23.74 -14.19 -12.02
CA MET A 94 -22.88 -13.62 -10.99
C MET A 94 -23.69 -12.96 -9.87
N LYS A 95 -24.72 -12.16 -10.20
CA LYS A 95 -25.61 -11.55 -9.19
C LYS A 95 -26.27 -12.60 -8.31
N LYS A 96 -26.72 -13.71 -8.88
CA LYS A 96 -27.33 -14.81 -8.13
C LYS A 96 -26.31 -15.51 -7.23
N ILE A 97 -25.08 -15.76 -7.71
CA ILE A 97 -23.99 -16.30 -6.90
C ILE A 97 -23.69 -15.40 -5.70
N VAL A 98 -23.58 -14.08 -5.90
CA VAL A 98 -23.36 -13.11 -4.81
C VAL A 98 -24.50 -13.22 -3.80
N GLN A 99 -25.76 -13.19 -4.25
CA GLN A 99 -26.94 -13.29 -3.38
C GLN A 99 -26.97 -14.58 -2.54
N MET A 100 -26.58 -15.72 -3.12
CA MET A 100 -26.54 -17.00 -2.41
C MET A 100 -25.48 -17.08 -1.31
N ASN A 101 -24.52 -16.16 -1.31
CA ASN A 101 -23.37 -16.16 -0.41
C ASN A 101 -23.33 -14.95 0.52
N VAL A 102 -24.41 -14.15 0.58
CA VAL A 102 -24.56 -13.05 1.55
C VAL A 102 -24.76 -13.60 2.97
N GLY A 103 -24.23 -12.91 3.97
CA GLY A 103 -24.29 -13.29 5.38
C GLY A 103 -23.14 -14.21 5.79
N GLY A 104 -22.12 -14.38 4.93
CA GLY A 104 -20.97 -15.23 5.18
C GLY A 104 -19.87 -14.52 5.98
N PRO A 105 -18.87 -15.28 6.49
CA PRO A 105 -17.72 -14.71 7.19
C PRO A 105 -16.82 -13.84 6.30
N TYR A 106 -17.00 -13.92 4.97
CA TYR A 106 -16.14 -13.26 3.98
C TYR A 106 -16.85 -12.13 3.21
N ASP A 107 -18.04 -11.70 3.60
CA ASP A 107 -18.83 -10.68 2.88
C ASP A 107 -18.04 -9.41 2.58
N ALA A 108 -17.42 -8.82 3.61
CA ALA A 108 -16.62 -7.60 3.46
C ALA A 108 -15.36 -7.80 2.58
N LEU A 109 -14.85 -9.04 2.46
CA LEU A 109 -13.71 -9.34 1.60
C LEU A 109 -14.14 -9.56 0.16
N LEU A 110 -15.29 -10.20 -0.05
CA LEU A 110 -15.89 -10.38 -1.37
C LEU A 110 -16.29 -9.03 -1.99
N GLU A 111 -16.77 -8.09 -1.18
CA GLU A 111 -17.06 -6.72 -1.63
C GLU A 111 -15.79 -5.98 -2.09
N ARG A 112 -14.66 -6.18 -1.38
CA ARG A 112 -13.37 -5.55 -1.71
C ARG A 112 -12.63 -6.23 -2.86
N HIS A 113 -12.94 -7.49 -3.12
CA HIS A 113 -12.32 -8.29 -4.17
C HIS A 113 -13.40 -8.82 -5.11
N PRO A 114 -14.06 -7.95 -5.88
CA PRO A 114 -15.07 -8.38 -6.84
C PRO A 114 -14.43 -9.20 -7.94
N VAL A 115 -15.14 -10.23 -8.39
CA VAL A 115 -14.74 -11.11 -9.49
C VAL A 115 -15.85 -11.18 -10.53
N THR A 116 -15.48 -11.32 -11.79
CA THR A 116 -16.42 -11.60 -12.87
C THR A 116 -16.71 -13.10 -12.96
N MET A 117 -17.75 -13.47 -13.70
CA MET A 117 -18.06 -14.87 -13.97
C MET A 117 -16.92 -15.59 -14.72
N ASN A 118 -16.20 -14.88 -15.58
CA ASN A 118 -15.03 -15.42 -16.28
C ASN A 118 -13.85 -15.68 -15.33
N ASP A 119 -13.58 -14.76 -14.41
CA ASP A 119 -12.55 -14.96 -13.39
C ASP A 119 -12.87 -16.18 -12.53
N LEU A 120 -14.14 -16.32 -12.12
CA LEU A 120 -14.61 -17.49 -11.38
C LEU A 120 -14.41 -18.80 -12.15
N ARG A 121 -14.70 -18.83 -13.46
CA ARG A 121 -14.46 -20.02 -14.31
C ARG A 121 -12.98 -20.40 -14.37
N ILE A 122 -12.09 -19.41 -14.38
CA ILE A 122 -10.63 -19.62 -14.42
C ILE A 122 -10.11 -20.17 -13.09
N ILE A 123 -10.56 -19.60 -11.97
CA ILE A 123 -10.07 -20.02 -10.64
C ILE A 123 -10.75 -21.29 -10.13
N LYS A 124 -11.99 -21.58 -10.57
CA LYS A 124 -12.79 -22.74 -10.15
C LYS A 124 -12.01 -24.07 -10.15
N PRO A 125 -11.40 -24.53 -11.25
CA PRO A 125 -10.71 -25.83 -11.27
C PRO A 125 -9.54 -25.87 -10.28
N GLN A 126 -8.88 -24.73 -10.02
CA GLN A 126 -7.78 -24.63 -9.07
C GLN A 126 -8.31 -24.70 -7.63
N VAL A 127 -9.41 -24.01 -7.31
CA VAL A 127 -10.05 -24.10 -5.98
C VAL A 127 -10.56 -25.53 -5.73
N GLU A 128 -11.21 -26.16 -6.71
CA GLU A 128 -11.69 -27.54 -6.60
C GLU A 128 -10.55 -28.53 -6.37
N ALA A 129 -9.43 -28.37 -7.07
CA ALA A 129 -8.23 -29.18 -6.85
C ALA A 129 -7.65 -29.01 -5.44
N LEU A 130 -7.67 -27.80 -4.88
CA LEU A 130 -7.22 -27.54 -3.50
C LEU A 130 -8.20 -28.12 -2.47
N MET A 131 -9.51 -27.97 -2.68
CA MET A 131 -10.53 -28.58 -1.84
C MET A 131 -10.40 -30.11 -1.82
N ALA A 132 -10.17 -30.74 -2.97
CA ALA A 132 -9.98 -32.19 -3.08
C ALA A 132 -8.73 -32.68 -2.33
N LYS A 133 -7.68 -31.86 -2.23
CA LYS A 133 -6.48 -32.15 -1.44
C LYS A 133 -6.68 -31.95 0.07
N GLY A 134 -7.79 -31.34 0.50
CA GLY A 134 -8.06 -31.06 1.91
C GLY A 134 -7.09 -30.07 2.54
N VAL A 135 -6.47 -29.20 1.74
CA VAL A 135 -5.54 -28.17 2.24
C VAL A 135 -6.30 -26.95 2.76
N ASP A 136 -5.65 -26.17 3.61
CA ASP A 136 -6.20 -24.90 4.09
C ASP A 136 -6.21 -23.86 2.96
N LEU A 137 -7.41 -23.47 2.51
CA LEU A 137 -7.60 -22.52 1.40
C LEU A 137 -7.17 -21.09 1.76
N GLU A 138 -7.03 -20.75 3.04
CA GLU A 138 -6.57 -19.42 3.47
C GLU A 138 -5.08 -19.21 3.19
N GLU A 139 -4.33 -20.29 2.99
CA GLU A 139 -2.90 -20.25 2.65
C GLU A 139 -2.63 -20.02 1.17
N TYR A 140 -3.67 -20.03 0.35
CA TYR A 140 -3.56 -19.87 -1.09
C TYR A 140 -4.13 -18.53 -1.51
N THR A 141 -3.31 -17.67 -2.09
CA THR A 141 -3.69 -16.36 -2.59
C THR A 141 -4.03 -16.42 -4.07
N VAL A 142 -5.07 -15.70 -4.47
CA VAL A 142 -5.45 -15.51 -5.87
C VAL A 142 -4.67 -14.34 -6.44
N VAL A 143 -3.87 -14.59 -7.47
CA VAL A 143 -3.03 -13.62 -8.16
C VAL A 143 -3.35 -13.68 -9.65
N GLY A 144 -4.20 -12.77 -10.11
CA GLY A 144 -4.69 -12.79 -11.49
C GLY A 144 -5.47 -14.07 -11.77
N ASP A 145 -5.00 -14.84 -12.75
CA ASP A 145 -5.59 -16.11 -13.20
C ASP A 145 -5.11 -17.33 -12.39
N GLN A 146 -4.17 -17.16 -11.45
CA GLN A 146 -3.53 -18.26 -10.74
C GLN A 146 -3.79 -18.23 -9.23
N ILE A 147 -3.89 -19.42 -8.64
CA ILE A 147 -3.92 -19.62 -7.20
C ILE A 147 -2.56 -20.14 -6.74
N VAL A 148 -1.85 -19.32 -5.97
CA VAL A 148 -0.48 -19.60 -5.51
C VAL A 148 -0.43 -19.64 -3.99
N LEU A 149 0.44 -20.50 -3.45
CA LEU A 149 0.71 -20.53 -2.01
C LEU A 149 1.24 -19.17 -1.56
N ALA A 150 0.70 -18.64 -0.46
CA ALA A 150 1.08 -17.31 0.00
C ALA A 150 2.54 -17.31 0.46
N ASN A 151 3.24 -16.21 0.16
CA ASN A 151 4.65 -16.04 0.51
C ASN A 151 4.86 -15.54 1.96
N PHE A 152 3.98 -15.92 2.89
CA PHE A 152 4.10 -15.57 4.31
C PHE A 152 4.65 -16.76 5.09
N GLU A 153 5.46 -16.52 6.12
CA GLU A 153 5.95 -17.58 7.00
C GLU A 153 5.49 -17.31 8.43
N GLY A 154 4.35 -17.90 8.78
CA GLY A 154 3.74 -17.84 10.11
C GLY A 154 4.23 -18.96 11.03
N ASN A 155 3.36 -19.33 11.97
CA ASN A 155 3.66 -20.30 13.02
C ASN A 155 3.89 -21.71 12.45
N PHE A 156 4.59 -22.55 13.22
CA PHE A 156 4.67 -23.98 12.92
C PHE A 156 3.33 -24.65 13.20
N LYS A 157 2.85 -25.42 12.23
CA LYS A 157 1.71 -26.31 12.39
C LYS A 157 2.11 -27.60 13.12
N ALA A 158 1.11 -28.37 13.54
CA ALA A 158 1.31 -29.67 14.19
C ALA A 158 2.05 -30.69 13.30
N ASP A 159 2.00 -30.52 11.98
CA ASP A 159 2.69 -31.36 10.99
C ASP A 159 4.15 -30.94 10.73
N GLY A 160 4.66 -29.91 11.42
CA GLY A 160 6.00 -29.38 11.25
C GLY A 160 6.19 -28.44 10.05
N THR A 161 5.15 -28.24 9.23
CA THR A 161 5.16 -27.23 8.16
C THR A 161 4.87 -25.83 8.72
N ARG A 162 5.24 -24.78 7.98
CA ARG A 162 4.90 -23.39 8.36
C ARG A 162 3.53 -23.00 7.83
N GLU A 163 2.76 -22.32 8.66
CA GLU A 163 1.54 -21.62 8.26
C GLU A 163 1.88 -20.54 7.24
N ARG A 164 1.14 -20.53 6.13
CA ARG A 164 1.35 -19.60 5.02
C ARG A 164 0.18 -18.60 4.93
N LYS A 165 -0.23 -18.01 6.05
CA LYS A 165 -1.32 -17.02 6.11
C LYS A 165 -0.79 -15.60 6.25
N GLN A 166 -1.49 -14.66 5.64
CA GLN A 166 -1.23 -13.23 5.86
C GLN A 166 -1.56 -12.88 7.33
N PRO A 167 -0.62 -12.31 8.11
CA PRO A 167 -0.88 -11.91 9.47
C PRO A 167 -1.98 -10.85 9.54
N TRP A 168 -2.80 -10.89 10.60
CA TRP A 168 -3.88 -9.90 10.79
C TRP A 168 -3.37 -8.46 10.87
N TRP A 169 -2.14 -8.27 11.35
CA TRP A 169 -1.47 -6.98 11.50
C TRP A 169 -0.73 -6.55 10.24
N ASP A 170 -0.56 -7.40 9.21
CA ASP A 170 0.15 -7.05 7.97
C ASP A 170 -0.75 -7.18 6.75
N LYS A 171 -1.75 -6.30 6.66
CA LYS A 171 -2.64 -6.16 5.50
C LYS A 171 -2.18 -5.05 4.54
N GLY A 172 -0.87 -4.90 4.36
CA GLY A 172 -0.26 -3.82 3.55
C GLY A 172 0.63 -2.87 4.34
N TYR A 173 0.75 -3.05 5.65
CA TYR A 173 1.54 -2.14 6.49
C TYR A 173 3.02 -2.17 6.16
N THR A 174 3.55 -3.37 5.93
CA THR A 174 4.97 -3.52 5.65
C THR A 174 5.35 -2.74 4.40
N ILE A 175 4.54 -2.83 3.34
CA ILE A 175 4.79 -2.10 2.08
C ILE A 175 4.58 -0.59 2.23
N ASP A 176 3.53 -0.16 2.92
CA ASP A 176 3.23 1.27 3.09
C ASP A 176 4.31 2.00 3.91
N ILE A 177 4.87 1.35 4.93
CA ILE A 177 5.99 1.90 5.73
C ILE A 177 7.21 2.18 4.86
N PHE A 178 7.54 1.32 3.89
CA PHE A 178 8.66 1.56 2.98
C PHE A 178 8.45 2.81 2.13
N TYR A 179 7.24 3.02 1.60
CA TYR A 179 6.92 4.22 0.82
C TYR A 179 7.02 5.50 1.65
N VAL A 180 6.56 5.47 2.90
CA VAL A 180 6.66 6.61 3.81
C VAL A 180 8.10 6.93 4.17
N ILE A 181 8.89 5.92 4.55
CA ILE A 181 10.31 6.10 4.85
C ILE A 181 11.02 6.67 3.63
N TYR A 182 10.74 6.14 2.44
CA TYR A 182 11.31 6.62 1.19
C TYR A 182 10.95 8.08 0.92
N PHE A 183 9.67 8.44 1.05
CA PHE A 183 9.19 9.81 0.88
C PHE A 183 9.87 10.78 1.85
N PHE A 184 9.87 10.48 3.14
CA PHE A 184 10.51 11.34 4.14
C PHE A 184 12.01 11.43 3.96
N ALA A 185 12.68 10.33 3.59
CA ALA A 185 14.11 10.35 3.29
C ALA A 185 14.43 11.29 2.12
N LEU A 186 13.66 11.21 1.02
CA LEU A 186 13.81 12.12 -0.12
C LEU A 186 13.56 13.58 0.27
N VAL A 187 12.48 13.87 1.00
CA VAL A 187 12.16 15.23 1.45
C VAL A 187 13.26 15.79 2.37
N ILE A 188 13.77 14.99 3.31
CA ILE A 188 14.88 15.38 4.17
C ILE A 188 16.12 15.69 3.33
N ILE A 189 16.46 14.83 2.36
CA ILE A 189 17.60 15.06 1.47
C ILE A 189 17.42 16.39 0.72
N LEU A 190 16.24 16.64 0.14
CA LEU A 190 15.95 17.89 -0.57
C LEU A 190 16.14 19.11 0.34
N ILE A 191 15.53 19.11 1.53
CA ILE A 191 15.65 20.21 2.51
C ILE A 191 17.11 20.42 2.92
N LYS A 192 17.87 19.35 3.16
CA LYS A 192 19.28 19.46 3.59
C LYS A 192 20.22 19.87 2.47
N ARG A 193 19.75 19.92 1.23
CA ARG A 193 20.52 20.47 0.10
C ARG A 193 20.24 21.96 -0.15
N LEU A 194 19.23 22.55 0.49
CA LEU A 194 18.97 23.98 0.46
C LEU A 194 19.92 24.76 1.40
N PRO A 195 20.05 26.09 1.24
CA PRO A 195 20.75 26.94 2.19
C PRO A 195 20.25 26.71 3.64
N PRO A 196 21.13 26.63 4.65
CA PRO A 196 20.73 26.32 6.01
C PRO A 196 19.74 27.35 6.53
N SER A 197 18.70 26.91 7.23
CA SER A 197 17.64 27.79 7.80
C SER A 197 18.15 28.86 8.79
N THR A 198 19.42 28.78 9.21
CA THR A 198 20.07 29.81 10.04
C THR A 198 20.50 31.02 9.22
N TRP A 199 20.48 30.92 7.90
CA TRP A 199 20.72 32.00 6.96
C TRP A 199 19.40 32.45 6.34
N GLN A 200 19.25 33.77 6.15
CA GLN A 200 18.11 34.40 5.51
C GLN A 200 18.62 35.29 4.38
N PRO A 201 17.98 35.28 3.20
CA PRO A 201 18.24 36.28 2.19
C PRO A 201 17.81 37.66 2.70
N LYS A 202 18.56 38.71 2.33
CA LYS A 202 18.22 40.09 2.70
C LYS A 202 17.55 40.85 1.56
N HIS A 203 17.64 40.33 0.33
CA HIS A 203 17.03 40.90 -0.86
C HIS A 203 17.38 42.38 -0.99
N LYS A 204 18.67 42.70 -0.81
CA LYS A 204 19.16 44.08 -0.90
C LYS A 204 19.19 44.49 -2.36
N HIS A 205 18.13 45.19 -2.80
CA HIS A 205 18.09 45.94 -4.05
C HIS A 205 19.01 47.17 -3.99
#